data_AF-A0A3D0EVH1-F1
#
_entry.id   AF-A0A3D0EVH1-F1
#
_cell.length_a   1.000
_cell.length_b   1.000
_cell.length_c   1.000
_cell.angle_alpha   90.00
_cell.angle_beta   90.00
_cell.angle_gamma   90.00
#
_symmetry.space_group_name_H-M   'P 1'
#
loop_
_entity.id
_entity.type
_entity.pdbx_description
1 polymer ?
#
loop_
_entity_poly.entity_id
_entity_poly.type
_entity_poly.pdbx_seq_one_letter_code
_entity_poly.pdbx_strand_id
1 'polypeptide(L)' 'MLVKVAHFSLDPYMRGRMDDARSYAPPIQIGSVMEAGAVGCVEASACEGLEVGDWVYGRMGWTDLAVIEGGLVQKLPISI' A
#
# COMPACT_ATOMS: atom_id res chain seq x y z
N MET A 1 -4.01 9.76 5.67
CA MET A 1 -4.30 8.72 6.68
C MET A 1 -3.00 7.96 6.96
N LEU A 2 -2.77 7.53 8.21
CA LEU A 2 -1.65 6.67 8.61
C LEU A 2 -2.15 5.24 8.80
N VAL A 3 -1.50 4.28 8.14
CA VAL A 3 -1.84 2.86 8.19
C VAL A 3 -0.62 2.07 8.67
N LYS A 4 -0.83 1.18 9.64
CA LYS A 4 0.14 0.15 10.01
C LYS A 4 -0.02 -1.03 9.07
N VAL A 5 0.99 -1.25 8.23
CA VAL A 5 0.99 -2.31 7.25
C VAL A 5 1.19 -3.64 7.98
N ALA A 6 0.33 -4.61 7.71
CA ALA A 6 0.43 -5.95 8.28
C ALA A 6 1.01 -6.95 7.29
N HIS A 7 0.57 -6.87 6.03
CA HIS A 7 0.98 -7.78 4.96
C HIS A 7 1.06 -7.02 3.64
N PHE A 8 1.95 -7.46 2.76
CA PHE A 8 2.05 -6.97 1.39
C PHE A 8 2.06 -8.14 0.41
N SER A 9 1.52 -7.89 -0.78
CA SER A 9 1.62 -8.80 -1.90
C SER A 9 3.06 -8.89 -2.39
N LEU A 10 3.45 -10.08 -2.83
CA LEU A 10 4.73 -10.33 -3.48
C LEU A 10 4.44 -10.96 -4.85
N ASP A 11 4.56 -10.14 -5.89
CA ASP A 11 4.13 -10.51 -7.24
C ASP A 11 5.30 -10.59 -8.22
N PRO A 12 5.30 -11.53 -9.20
CA PRO A 12 6.40 -11.66 -10.17
C PRO A 12 6.71 -10.38 -10.95
N TYR A 13 5.70 -9.53 -11.23
CA TYR A 13 5.90 -8.29 -11.99
C TYR A 13 6.88 -7.32 -11.29
N MET A 14 7.00 -7.42 -9.97
CA MET A 14 7.89 -6.58 -9.16
C MET A 14 9.34 -6.68 -9.62
N ARG A 15 9.77 -7.88 -10.04
CA ARG A 15 11.13 -8.08 -10.57
C ARG A 15 11.42 -7.18 -11.77
N GLY A 16 10.45 -7.04 -12.68
CA GLY A 16 10.60 -6.18 -13.86
C GLY A 16 10.57 -4.69 -13.54
N ARG A 17 9.95 -4.29 -12.42
CA ARG A 17 9.97 -2.89 -11.94
C ARG A 17 11.30 -2.52 -11.28
N MET A 18 12.11 -3.50 -10.89
CA MET A 18 13.46 -3.28 -10.34
C MET A 18 14.55 -3.15 -11.41
N ASP A 19 14.29 -3.63 -12.64
CA ASP A 19 15.25 -3.46 -13.74
C ASP A 19 15.17 -2.05 -14.31
N ASP A 20 16.32 -1.40 -14.49
CA ASP A 20 16.46 -0.15 -15.25
C ASP A 20 16.46 -0.44 -16.76
N ALA A 21 15.45 -1.19 -17.21
CA ALA A 21 15.24 -1.60 -18.58
C ALA A 21 13.95 -0.98 -19.13
N ARG A 22 13.90 -0.76 -20.44
CA ARG A 22 12.72 -0.18 -21.09
C ARG A 22 11.52 -1.11 -20.90
N SER A 23 10.56 -0.67 -20.09
CA SER A 23 9.32 -1.39 -19.78
C SER A 23 8.12 -0.48 -20.00
N TYR A 24 6.92 -1.07 -20.02
CA TYR A 24 5.64 -0.35 -20.12
C TYR A 24 5.32 0.45 -18.85
N ALA A 25 5.94 0.08 -17.73
CA ALA A 25 5.80 0.77 -16.45
C ALA A 25 7.17 1.35 -16.03
N PRO A 26 7.22 2.57 -15.47
CA PRO A 26 8.47 3.17 -15.01
C PRO A 26 9.15 2.29 -13.95
N PRO A 27 10.48 2.17 -13.99
CA PRO A 27 11.23 1.46 -12.95
C PRO A 27 11.10 2.18 -11.61
N ILE A 28 11.20 1.41 -10.54
CA ILE A 28 11.25 1.93 -9.17
C ILE A 28 12.60 2.60 -8.99
N GLN A 29 12.58 3.87 -8.58
CA GLN A 29 13.79 4.64 -8.36
C GLN A 29 14.57 4.11 -7.15
N ILE A 30 15.89 4.08 -7.26
CA ILE A 30 16.77 3.75 -6.13
C ILE A 30 16.49 4.71 -4.96
N GLY A 31 16.34 4.15 -3.77
CA GLY A 31 16.00 4.91 -2.55
C GLY A 31 14.50 5.17 -2.34
N SER A 32 13.65 4.80 -3.30
CA SER A 32 12.20 4.82 -3.11
C SER A 32 11.68 3.57 -2.40
N VAL A 33 10.49 3.67 -1.81
CA VAL A 33 9.78 2.52 -1.24
C VAL A 33 9.41 1.55 -2.37
N MET A 34 9.64 0.24 -2.14
CA MET A 34 9.22 -0.80 -3.08
C MET A 34 7.69 -0.82 -3.20
N GLU A 35 7.18 -0.75 -4.43
CA GLU A 35 5.74 -0.78 -4.67
C GLU A 35 5.14 -2.16 -4.41
N ALA A 36 4.03 -2.19 -3.69
CA ALA A 36 3.23 -3.38 -3.44
C ALA A 36 1.80 -3.01 -3.07
N GLY A 37 0.85 -3.87 -3.44
CA GLY A 37 -0.45 -3.89 -2.76
C GLY A 37 -0.26 -4.40 -1.33
N ALA A 38 -0.96 -3.82 -0.37
CA ALA A 38 -0.80 -4.15 1.03
C ALA A 38 -2.14 -4.07 1.77
N VAL A 39 -2.22 -4.80 2.88
CA VAL A 39 -3.31 -4.76 3.85
C VAL A 39 -2.76 -4.25 5.17
N GLY A 40 -3.49 -3.33 5.79
CA GLY A 40 -3.11 -2.75 7.07
C GLY A 40 -4.28 -2.19 7.85
N CYS A 41 -4.00 -1.82 9.10
CA CYS A 41 -4.96 -1.23 10.02
C CYS A 41 -4.73 0.29 10.11
N VAL A 42 -5.81 1.07 10.05
CA VAL A 42 -5.75 2.52 10.20
C VAL A 42 -5.36 2.88 11.63
N GLU A 43 -4.24 3.59 11.79
CA GLU A 43 -3.73 4.08 13.09
C GLU A 43 -4.11 5.55 13.34
N ALA A 44 -4.24 6.35 12.28
CA ALA A 44 -4.73 7.72 12.36
C ALA A 44 -5.44 8.14 11.07
N SER A 45 -6.61 8.76 11.17
CA SER A 45 -7.38 9.21 10.01
C SER A 45 -7.94 10.61 10.21
N ALA A 46 -7.94 11.38 9.11
CA ALA A 46 -8.71 12.61 8.93
C ALA A 46 -9.60 12.48 7.67
N CYS A 47 -9.80 11.26 7.18
CA CYS A 47 -10.60 10.95 6.00
C CYS A 47 -12.00 10.51 6.42
N GLU A 48 -13.03 11.05 5.78
CA GLU A 48 -14.42 10.64 6.04
C GLU A 48 -14.64 9.17 5.65
N GLY A 49 -15.34 8.41 6.50
CA GLY A 49 -15.66 6.98 6.25
C GLY A 49 -14.53 5.99 6.50
N LEU A 50 -13.36 6.43 6.96
CA LEU A 50 -12.22 5.60 7.34
C LEU A 50 -11.79 5.96 8.77
N GLU A 51 -12.04 5.06 9.71
CA GLU A 51 -11.80 5.27 11.14
C GLU A 51 -10.61 4.46 11.65
N VAL A 52 -10.05 4.86 12.79
CA VAL A 52 -8.98 4.09 13.46
C VAL A 52 -9.51 2.68 13.78
N GLY A 53 -8.71 1.66 13.48
CA GLY A 53 -9.11 0.26 13.60
C GLY A 53 -9.68 -0.37 12.32
N ASP A 54 -10.03 0.44 11.32
CA ASP A 54 -10.47 -0.10 10.03
C ASP A 54 -9.33 -0.83 9.32
N TRP A 55 -9.67 -1.99 8.75
CA TRP A 55 -8.76 -2.73 7.88
C TRP A 55 -8.95 -2.27 6.43
N VAL A 56 -7.85 -1.95 5.78
CA VAL A 56 -7.87 -1.40 4.42
C VAL A 56 -6.86 -2.12 3.53
N TYR A 57 -7.18 -2.18 2.24
CA TYR A 57 -6.27 -2.60 1.17
C TYR A 57 -5.93 -1.41 0.27
N GLY A 58 -4.67 -1.29 -0.14
CA GLY A 58 -4.22 -0.26 -1.08
C GLY A 58 -2.76 -0.43 -1.49
N ARG A 59 -2.26 0.43 -2.38
CA ARG A 59 -0.84 0.43 -2.78
C ARG A 59 0.00 1.22 -1.78
N MET A 60 0.44 0.56 -0.72
CA MET A 60 1.21 1.18 0.37
C MET A 60 2.72 0.90 0.28
N GLY A 61 3.11 -0.13 -0.47
CA GLY A 61 4.52 -0.53 -0.59
C GLY A 61 5.06 -1.27 0.63
N TRP A 62 6.35 -1.61 0.57
CA TRP A 62 7.05 -2.30 1.64
C TRP A 62 7.55 -1.31 2.70
N THR A 63 6.70 -1.06 3.69
CA THR A 63 6.95 -0.18 4.83
C THR A 63 6.17 -0.70 6.03
N ASP A 64 6.63 -0.40 7.25
CA ASP A 64 5.86 -0.69 8.47
C ASP A 64 4.67 0.26 8.63
N LEU A 65 4.83 1.50 8.16
CA LEU A 65 3.85 2.58 8.25
C LEU A 65 3.72 3.29 6.90
N ALA A 66 2.48 3.45 6.44
CA ALA A 66 2.18 4.12 5.19
C ALA A 66 1.30 5.35 5.40
N VAL A 67 1.69 6.47 4.81
CA VAL A 67 0.82 7.63 4.66
C VAL A 67 0.14 7.52 3.31
N ILE A 68 -1.19 7.43 3.31
CA ILE A 68 -1.98 7.23 2.09
C ILE A 68 -3.26 8.07 2.11
N GLU A 69 -3.70 8.48 0.93
CA GLU A 69 -4.97 9.19 0.73
C GLU A 69 -6.15 8.22 0.85
N GLY A 70 -7.23 8.63 1.50
CA GLY A 70 -8.39 7.77 1.74
C GLY A 70 -9.05 7.25 0.45
N GLY A 71 -9.03 8.03 -0.63
CA GLY A 71 -9.59 7.62 -1.93
C GLY A 71 -8.76 6.54 -2.66
N LEU A 72 -7.55 6.24 -2.20
CA LEU A 72 -6.65 5.24 -2.81
C LEU A 72 -6.71 3.89 -2.09
N VAL A 73 -7.58 3.74 -1.10
CA VAL A 73 -7.75 2.50 -0.33
C VAL A 73 -9.17 1.98 -0.43
N GLN A 74 -9.31 0.67 -0.28
CA GLN A 74 -10.58 -0.01 -0.13
C GLN A 74 -10.69 -0.51 1.32
N LYS A 75 -11.75 -0.11 2.03
CA LYS A 75 -12.09 -0.68 3.33
C LYS A 75 -12.48 -2.15 3.14
N LEU A 76 -11.86 -3.03 3.92
CA LEU A 76 -12.13 -4.45 3.90
C LEU A 76 -13.32 -4.77 4.82
N PRO A 77 -14.27 -5.61 4.37
CA PRO A 77 -15.34 -6.06 5.23
C PRO A 77 -14.77 -6.98 6.32
N ILE A 78 -15.26 -6.82 7.54
CA ILE A 78 -15.01 -7.78 8.62
C ILE A 78 -15.97 -8.95 8.39
N SER A 79 -15.44 -10.13 8.14
CA SER A 79 -16.23 -11.36 8.18
C SER A 79 -16.53 -11.70 9.64
N ILE A 80 -17.81 -11.69 9.98
CA ILE A 80 -18.35 -12.16 11.27
C ILE A 80 -18.70 -13.64 11.14
#